data_AF-A0A1J9Q3C2-F1
#
_entry.id   AF-A0A1J9Q3C2-F1
#
_cell.length_a   1.000
_cell.length_b   1.000
_cell.length_c   1.000
_cell.angle_alpha   90.00
_cell.angle_beta   90.00
_cell.angle_gamma   90.00
#
_symmetry.space_group_name_H-M   'P 1'
#
loop_
_entity.id
_entity.type
_entity.pdbx_description
1 polymer ?
#
loop_
_entity_poly.entity_id
_entity_poly.type
_entity_poly.pdbx_seq_one_letter_code
_entity_poly.pdbx_strand_id
1 'polypeptide(L)'
;MSVWNPENIRDVAESVGIGALDDEVVENLARDVEYRISQVLEEALKFMRHAKRTLLTTQDVSHALRVLDVEPLYGYESTRPLRFGEATLGPGQPLFYVEDDEVDFEKLINAPLPRVPREITFTAHWLAVEGVQPTIPQNPTGADSRNIELVSKGPNANANLAAMSGNDNVSVKPLVKHILSKELQLYFEKVCTAFLDELNEDYRVSAFSSLKEDPGLHQLVPYFVQFISEKVTHSLKDLFVLTQVMHMTEALIQNKTLYVDPYAPPPSQPAPAPPHTTPPPPSPPTTQSHTPPPSLPPPNVSSSSSYRLVLARRR
;
A
#
# COMPACT_ATOMS: atom_id res chain seq x y z
N MET A 1 -40.68 17.34 16.07
CA MET A 1 -41.43 16.08 15.95
C MET A 1 -40.41 14.98 16.16
N SER A 2 -40.56 14.19 17.22
CA SER A 2 -39.61 13.11 17.55
C SER A 2 -39.69 12.04 16.47
N VAL A 3 -38.54 11.46 16.09
CA VAL A 3 -38.52 10.34 15.12
C VAL A 3 -38.92 9.03 15.80
N TRP A 4 -38.85 8.96 17.13
CA TRP A 4 -39.22 7.78 17.91
C TRP A 4 -40.74 7.58 17.93
N ASN A 5 -41.18 6.34 17.71
CA ASN A 5 -42.60 5.99 17.75
C ASN A 5 -43.13 6.08 19.20
N PRO A 6 -44.09 6.96 19.51
CA PRO A 6 -44.64 7.09 20.86
C PRO A 6 -45.38 5.82 21.33
N GLU A 7 -45.88 4.99 20.43
CA GLU A 7 -46.55 3.74 20.80
C GLU A 7 -45.62 2.77 21.53
N ASN A 8 -44.32 2.76 21.19
CA ASN A 8 -43.32 1.92 21.88
C ASN A 8 -43.24 2.23 23.38
N ILE A 9 -43.55 3.48 23.79
CA ILE A 9 -43.56 3.86 25.22
C ILE A 9 -44.81 3.32 25.91
N ARG A 10 -45.95 3.32 25.21
CA ARG A 10 -47.19 2.73 25.73
C ARG A 10 -47.02 1.22 25.92
N ASP A 11 -46.43 0.53 24.95
CA ASP A 11 -46.14 -0.91 25.04
C ASP A 11 -45.26 -1.26 26.25
N VAL A 12 -44.20 -0.47 26.49
CA VAL A 12 -43.33 -0.66 27.66
C VAL A 12 -44.08 -0.37 28.96
N ALA A 13 -44.94 0.66 28.99
CA ALA A 13 -45.72 0.97 30.17
C ALA A 13 -46.76 -0.11 30.52
N GLU A 14 -47.42 -0.67 29.51
CA GLU A 14 -48.33 -1.80 29.67
C GLU A 14 -47.59 -3.04 30.17
N SER A 15 -46.35 -3.29 29.73
CA SER A 15 -45.52 -4.40 30.22
C SER A 15 -45.19 -4.28 31.72
N VAL A 16 -45.14 -3.07 32.26
CA VAL A 16 -44.96 -2.78 33.69
C VAL A 16 -46.30 -2.80 34.46
N GLY A 17 -47.44 -2.87 33.75
CA GLY A 17 -48.78 -2.90 34.32
C GLY A 17 -49.47 -1.54 34.42
N ILE A 18 -48.97 -0.51 33.74
CA ILE A 18 -49.57 0.82 33.68
C ILE A 18 -50.49 0.90 32.46
N GLY A 19 -51.80 0.81 32.68
CA GLY A 19 -52.78 0.71 31.58
C GLY A 19 -53.19 2.01 30.89
N ALA A 20 -52.85 3.18 31.44
CA ALA A 20 -53.16 4.47 30.81
C ALA A 20 -52.09 5.51 31.15
N LEU A 21 -51.51 6.11 30.11
CA LEU A 21 -50.57 7.22 30.19
C LEU A 21 -51.13 8.42 29.45
N ASP A 22 -50.93 9.59 30.05
CA ASP A 22 -51.30 10.86 29.42
C ASP A 22 -50.41 11.15 28.21
N ASP A 23 -51.00 11.75 27.18
CA ASP A 23 -50.35 11.94 25.87
C ASP A 23 -49.15 12.89 25.98
N GLU A 24 -49.22 13.88 26.87
CA GLU A 24 -48.11 14.81 27.13
C GLU A 24 -46.89 14.09 27.74
N VAL A 25 -47.12 13.09 28.61
CA VAL A 25 -46.04 12.30 29.21
C VAL A 25 -45.38 11.42 28.17
N VAL A 26 -46.17 10.78 27.31
CA VAL A 26 -45.68 9.93 26.21
C VAL A 26 -44.80 10.73 25.26
N GLU A 27 -45.25 11.92 24.84
CA GLU A 27 -44.48 12.78 23.94
C GLU A 27 -43.15 13.25 24.56
N ASN A 28 -43.18 13.68 25.82
CA ASN A 28 -41.98 14.18 26.49
C ASN A 28 -40.98 13.05 26.74
N LEU A 29 -41.44 11.86 27.11
CA LEU A 29 -40.57 10.70 27.30
C LEU A 29 -39.96 10.21 25.98
N ALA A 30 -40.72 10.27 24.87
CA ALA A 30 -40.18 9.95 23.54
C ALA A 30 -39.00 10.85 23.16
N ARG A 31 -39.11 12.16 23.44
CA ARG A 31 -38.04 13.12 23.20
C ARG A 31 -36.81 12.85 24.07
N ASP A 32 -37.00 12.50 25.34
CA ASP A 32 -35.87 12.15 26.24
C ASP A 32 -35.17 10.87 25.81
N VAL A 33 -35.93 9.83 25.41
CA VAL A 33 -35.36 8.57 24.88
C VAL A 33 -34.54 8.82 23.62
N GLU A 34 -35.06 9.59 22.67
CA GLU A 34 -34.35 9.96 21.45
C GLU A 34 -33.05 10.73 21.74
N TYR A 35 -33.09 11.65 22.71
CA TYR A 35 -31.91 12.37 23.17
C TYR A 35 -30.86 11.43 23.77
N ARG A 36 -31.26 10.49 24.64
CA ARG A 36 -30.35 9.51 25.24
C ARG A 36 -29.73 8.56 24.21
N ILE A 37 -30.52 8.09 23.24
CA ILE A 37 -30.00 7.26 22.14
C ILE A 37 -28.96 8.04 21.34
N SER A 38 -29.24 9.30 21.04
CA SER A 38 -28.30 10.18 20.32
C SER A 38 -27.02 10.39 21.10
N GLN A 39 -27.11 10.61 22.43
CA GLN A 39 -25.95 10.76 23.31
C GLN A 39 -25.06 9.49 23.31
N VAL A 40 -25.66 8.30 23.43
CA VAL A 40 -24.91 7.03 23.34
C VAL A 40 -24.25 6.88 21.97
N LEU A 41 -24.97 7.22 20.90
CA LEU A 41 -24.46 7.12 19.53
C LEU A 41 -23.27 8.07 19.29
N GLU A 42 -23.34 9.30 19.79
CA GLU A 42 -22.25 10.28 19.68
C GLU A 42 -20.97 9.80 20.37
N GLU A 43 -21.07 9.25 21.58
CA GLU A 43 -19.92 8.67 22.27
C GLU A 43 -19.39 7.43 21.53
N ALA A 44 -20.27 6.56 21.04
CA ALA A 44 -19.86 5.36 20.28
C ALA A 44 -19.15 5.74 18.96
N LEU A 45 -19.57 6.81 18.29
CA LEU A 45 -18.90 7.32 17.10
C LEU A 45 -17.50 7.85 17.39
N LYS A 46 -17.26 8.42 18.58
CA LYS A 46 -15.90 8.80 19.00
C LYS A 46 -15.01 7.56 19.11
N PHE A 47 -15.48 6.50 19.77
CA PHE A 47 -14.75 5.22 19.85
C PHE A 47 -14.44 4.64 18.47
N MET A 48 -15.42 4.62 17.56
CA MET A 48 -15.24 4.16 16.18
C MET A 48 -14.14 4.95 15.44
N ARG A 49 -14.18 6.28 15.54
CA ARG A 49 -13.19 7.17 14.90
C ARG A 49 -11.80 7.00 15.51
N HIS A 50 -11.70 6.89 16.84
CA HIS A 50 -10.44 6.64 17.53
C HIS A 50 -9.84 5.26 17.21
N ALA A 51 -10.69 4.27 16.92
CA ALA A 51 -10.29 2.96 16.43
C ALA A 51 -9.90 2.94 14.93
N LYS A 52 -9.96 4.10 14.24
CA LYS A 52 -9.69 4.24 12.79
C LYS A 52 -10.57 3.34 11.91
N ARG A 53 -11.80 3.05 12.36
CA ARG A 53 -12.81 2.28 11.62
C ARG A 53 -13.88 3.20 11.05
N THR A 54 -14.56 2.73 10.01
CA THR A 54 -15.73 3.41 9.40
C THR A 54 -17.05 2.71 9.71
N LEU A 55 -16.99 1.47 10.21
CA LEU A 55 -18.14 0.69 10.64
C LEU A 55 -18.24 0.70 12.17
N LEU A 56 -19.41 1.10 12.67
CA LEU A 56 -19.75 1.08 14.08
C LEU A 56 -20.01 -0.37 14.50
N THR A 57 -19.34 -0.81 15.56
CA THR A 57 -19.47 -2.18 16.10
C THR A 57 -20.19 -2.17 17.44
N THR A 58 -20.68 -3.33 17.88
CA THR A 58 -21.34 -3.47 19.20
C THR A 58 -20.38 -3.09 20.34
N GLN A 59 -19.08 -3.36 20.21
CA GLN A 59 -18.06 -2.97 21.18
C GLN A 59 -17.96 -1.46 21.37
N ASP A 60 -18.13 -0.66 20.30
CA ASP A 60 -18.09 0.80 20.39
C ASP A 60 -19.25 1.33 21.26
N VAL A 61 -20.43 0.72 21.11
CA VAL A 61 -21.62 1.04 21.92
C VAL A 61 -21.42 0.55 23.37
N SER A 62 -20.89 -0.65 23.58
CA SER A 62 -20.58 -1.14 24.94
C SER A 62 -19.59 -0.23 25.68
N HIS A 63 -18.60 0.32 24.99
CA HIS A 63 -17.67 1.30 25.56
C HIS A 63 -18.36 2.64 25.85
N ALA A 64 -19.24 3.10 24.96
CA ALA A 64 -20.03 4.30 25.17
C ALA A 64 -20.93 4.19 26.41
N LEU A 65 -21.63 3.07 26.59
CA LEU A 65 -22.47 2.79 27.76
C LEU A 65 -21.65 2.86 29.06
N ARG A 66 -20.44 2.29 29.05
CA ARG A 66 -19.53 2.33 30.21
C ARG A 66 -19.07 3.75 30.56
N VAL A 67 -18.85 4.62 29.56
CA VAL A 67 -18.46 6.02 29.79
C VAL A 67 -19.62 6.85 30.32
N LEU A 68 -20.84 6.54 29.89
CA LEU A 68 -22.06 7.20 30.33
C LEU A 68 -22.60 6.62 31.66
N ASP A 69 -21.84 5.76 32.34
CA ASP A 69 -22.23 5.06 33.56
C ASP A 69 -23.57 4.31 33.45
N VAL A 70 -23.88 3.80 32.25
CA VAL A 70 -25.04 2.96 31.98
C VAL A 70 -24.68 1.49 32.20
N GLU A 71 -25.64 0.71 32.71
CA GLU A 71 -25.48 -0.72 32.91
C GLU A 71 -25.09 -1.43 31.59
N PRO A 72 -24.11 -2.34 31.61
CA PRO A 72 -23.64 -3.01 30.41
C PRO A 72 -24.69 -3.99 29.86
N LEU A 73 -24.91 -3.93 28.55
CA LEU A 73 -25.77 -4.86 27.83
C LEU A 73 -24.96 -6.09 27.38
N TYR A 74 -25.36 -7.28 27.84
CA TYR A 74 -24.72 -8.55 27.52
C TYR A 74 -25.45 -9.29 26.39
N GLY A 75 -24.76 -10.20 25.70
CA GLY A 75 -25.36 -11.08 24.67
C GLY A 75 -25.18 -10.62 23.22
N TYR A 76 -24.52 -9.49 22.97
CA TYR A 76 -24.34 -8.89 21.63
C TYR A 76 -22.96 -9.16 20.98
N GLU A 77 -22.21 -10.13 21.48
CA GLU A 77 -20.90 -10.52 20.92
C GLU A 77 -20.99 -11.69 19.91
N SER A 78 -22.18 -12.27 19.74
CA SER A 78 -22.38 -13.40 18.83
C SER A 78 -22.14 -12.99 17.38
N THR A 79 -21.39 -13.81 16.64
CA THR A 79 -21.22 -13.65 15.19
C THR A 79 -22.44 -14.08 14.38
N ARG A 80 -23.49 -14.58 15.06
CA ARG A 80 -24.74 -14.98 14.40
C ARG A 80 -25.58 -13.74 14.12
N PRO A 81 -26.06 -13.54 12.88
CA PRO A 81 -26.97 -12.44 12.58
C PRO A 81 -28.29 -12.65 13.31
N LEU A 82 -28.87 -11.57 13.84
CA LEU A 82 -30.20 -11.60 14.42
C LEU A 82 -31.23 -11.90 13.33
N ARG A 83 -32.17 -12.78 13.64
CA ARG A 83 -33.35 -13.08 12.81
C ARG A 83 -34.57 -12.51 13.50
N PHE A 84 -35.28 -11.65 12.78
CA PHE A 84 -36.52 -11.04 13.26
C PHE A 84 -37.69 -11.80 12.62
N GLY A 85 -38.49 -12.45 13.47
CA GLY A 85 -39.77 -13.02 13.09
C GLY A 85 -40.86 -11.95 13.17
N GLU A 86 -41.83 -12.01 12.26
CA GLU A 86 -43.02 -11.16 12.29
C GLU A 86 -44.22 -11.98 12.78
N ALA A 87 -44.89 -11.47 13.80
CA ALA A 87 -46.14 -11.99 14.32
C ALA A 87 -47.23 -10.92 14.21
N THR A 88 -48.44 -11.30 13.79
CA THR A 88 -49.57 -10.38 13.72
C THR A 88 -50.43 -10.55 14.97
N LEU A 89 -50.39 -9.57 15.87
CA LEU A 89 -51.29 -9.50 17.03
C LEU A 89 -52.53 -8.69 16.66
N GLY A 90 -53.49 -9.32 15.97
CA GLY A 90 -54.75 -8.66 15.58
C GLY A 90 -54.62 -7.69 14.39
N PRO A 91 -55.69 -6.94 14.05
CA PRO A 91 -55.73 -6.15 12.83
C PRO A 91 -54.86 -4.89 12.94
N GLY A 92 -53.71 -4.90 12.25
CA GLY A 92 -52.99 -3.68 11.84
C GLY A 92 -51.68 -3.34 12.56
N GLN A 93 -51.24 -4.12 13.54
CA GLN A 93 -49.97 -3.89 14.23
C GLN A 93 -49.00 -5.09 14.04
N PRO A 94 -47.93 -4.95 13.24
CA PRO A 94 -46.92 -5.97 13.10
C PRO A 94 -46.02 -5.98 14.35
N LEU A 95 -45.97 -7.12 15.05
CA LEU A 95 -45.07 -7.36 16.18
C LEU A 95 -43.82 -8.09 15.67
N PHE A 96 -42.66 -7.50 15.89
CA PHE A 96 -41.39 -8.16 15.59
C PHE A 96 -40.81 -8.77 16.86
N TYR A 97 -40.36 -10.01 16.76
CA TYR A 97 -39.66 -10.69 17.85
C TYR A 97 -38.35 -11.28 17.34
N VAL A 98 -37.38 -11.43 18.25
CA VAL A 98 -36.13 -12.11 17.93
C VAL A 98 -36.37 -13.60 18.11
N GLU A 99 -36.18 -14.38 17.04
CA GLU A 99 -36.25 -15.84 17.12
C GLU A 99 -35.05 -16.37 17.91
N ASP A 100 -35.31 -17.15 18.97
CA ASP A 100 -34.27 -17.81 19.76
C ASP A 100 -34.16 -19.28 19.35
N ASP A 101 -33.05 -19.62 18.70
CA ASP A 101 -32.76 -20.98 18.26
C ASP A 101 -32.20 -21.79 19.45
N GLU A 102 -33.00 -22.70 20.00
CA GLU A 102 -32.52 -23.64 21.01
C GLU A 102 -31.41 -24.55 20.44
N VAL A 103 -30.25 -24.56 21.10
CA VAL A 103 -29.10 -25.39 20.70
C VAL A 103 -28.85 -26.46 21.74
N ASP A 104 -28.80 -27.71 21.30
CA ASP A 104 -28.40 -28.83 22.13
C ASP A 104 -26.94 -28.69 22.62
N PHE A 105 -26.72 -28.86 23.92
CA PHE A 105 -25.42 -28.75 24.55
C PHE A 105 -24.43 -29.80 24.01
N GLU A 106 -24.87 -31.02 23.71
CA GLU A 106 -23.99 -32.05 23.17
C GLU A 106 -23.41 -31.63 21.81
N LYS A 107 -24.22 -30.96 20.98
CA LYS A 107 -23.80 -30.44 19.69
C LYS A 107 -22.80 -29.29 19.84
N LEU A 108 -22.98 -28.42 20.84
CA LEU A 108 -22.09 -27.31 21.11
C LEU A 108 -20.72 -27.78 21.62
N ILE A 109 -20.71 -28.75 22.55
CA ILE A 109 -19.49 -29.31 23.14
C ILE A 109 -18.66 -30.03 22.08
N ASN A 110 -19.32 -30.75 21.17
CA ASN A 110 -18.66 -31.50 20.09
C ASN A 110 -18.37 -30.65 18.85
N ALA A 111 -18.65 -29.35 18.87
CA ALA A 111 -18.39 -28.46 17.73
C ALA A 111 -16.87 -28.28 17.51
N PRO A 112 -16.39 -28.34 16.26
CA PRO A 112 -14.98 -28.14 15.97
C PRO A 112 -14.55 -26.69 16.25
N LEU A 113 -13.33 -26.52 16.75
CA LEU A 113 -12.75 -25.22 17.00
C LEU A 113 -12.63 -24.38 15.71
N PRO A 114 -12.88 -23.06 15.77
CA PRO A 114 -12.71 -22.19 14.62
C PRO A 114 -11.24 -22.10 14.20
N ARG A 115 -11.01 -21.78 12.92
CA ARG A 115 -9.65 -21.59 12.40
C ARG A 115 -9.07 -20.27 12.91
N VAL A 116 -7.83 -20.31 13.35
CA VAL A 116 -7.10 -19.12 13.80
C VAL A 116 -6.52 -18.38 12.58
N PRO A 117 -6.74 -17.06 12.45
CA PRO A 117 -6.09 -16.24 11.44
C PRO A 117 -4.56 -16.28 11.57
N ARG A 118 -3.85 -15.93 10.49
CA ARG A 118 -2.40 -15.75 10.54
C ARG A 118 -2.03 -14.54 11.40
N GLU A 119 -0.83 -14.56 11.95
CA GLU A 119 -0.26 -13.40 12.64
C GLU A 119 -0.11 -12.20 11.71
N ILE A 120 -0.10 -11.01 12.30
CA ILE A 120 -0.06 -9.74 11.59
C ILE A 120 1.33 -9.54 10.98
N THR A 121 1.40 -9.36 9.67
CA THR A 121 2.63 -9.03 8.93
C THR A 121 2.39 -7.82 8.03
N PHE A 122 3.43 -7.01 7.78
CA PHE A 122 3.34 -5.88 6.85
C PHE A 122 4.00 -6.20 5.51
N THR A 123 3.48 -5.59 4.44
CA THR A 123 4.08 -5.61 3.11
C THR A 123 4.20 -4.18 2.60
N ALA A 124 5.42 -3.77 2.27
CA ALA A 124 5.70 -2.43 1.76
C ALA A 124 5.79 -2.44 0.24
N HIS A 125 5.29 -1.39 -0.40
CA HIS A 125 5.45 -1.12 -1.82
C HIS A 125 5.48 0.39 -2.06
N TRP A 126 6.00 0.80 -3.22
CA TRP A 126 5.99 2.20 -3.62
C TRP A 126 4.59 2.61 -4.11
N LEU A 127 3.93 3.48 -3.34
CA LEU A 127 2.67 4.08 -3.76
C LEU A 127 2.88 5.16 -4.82
N ALA A 128 3.97 5.93 -4.72
CA ALA A 128 4.35 6.96 -5.68
C ALA A 128 5.87 7.11 -5.72
N VAL A 129 6.40 7.43 -6.90
CA VAL A 129 7.78 7.81 -7.16
C VAL A 129 7.73 9.11 -7.94
N GLU A 130 8.37 10.18 -7.45
CA GLU A 130 8.33 11.51 -8.09
C GLU A 130 6.90 12.04 -8.33
N GLY A 131 5.97 11.73 -7.42
CA GLY A 131 4.55 12.12 -7.54
C GLY A 131 3.74 11.32 -8.56
N VAL A 132 4.35 10.35 -9.24
CA VAL A 132 3.67 9.43 -10.17
C VAL A 132 3.48 8.07 -9.51
N GLN A 133 2.26 7.54 -9.58
CA GLN A 133 1.94 6.21 -9.08
C GLN A 133 2.46 5.13 -10.06
N PRO A 134 3.36 4.23 -9.63
CA PRO A 134 3.83 3.15 -10.50
C PRO A 134 2.73 2.11 -10.72
N THR A 135 2.71 1.52 -11.91
CA THR A 135 1.74 0.47 -12.29
C THR A 135 2.19 -0.90 -11.76
N ILE A 136 2.12 -1.08 -10.46
CA ILE A 136 2.32 -2.37 -9.79
C ILE A 136 0.97 -2.98 -9.41
N PRO A 137 0.84 -4.32 -9.28
CA PRO A 137 -0.42 -4.97 -8.93
C PRO A 137 -1.05 -4.50 -7.61
N GLN A 138 -0.25 -3.95 -6.70
CA GLN A 138 -0.69 -3.42 -5.40
C GLN A 138 -1.33 -2.03 -5.50
N ASN A 139 -1.05 -1.27 -6.56
CA ASN A 139 -1.57 0.08 -6.75
C ASN A 139 -2.88 0.04 -7.55
N PRO A 140 -3.87 0.89 -7.20
CA PRO A 140 -5.10 1.00 -7.96
C PRO A 140 -4.83 1.42 -9.40
N THR A 141 -5.60 0.86 -10.33
CA THR A 141 -5.62 1.34 -11.71
C THR A 141 -6.67 2.44 -11.87
N GLY A 142 -6.54 3.30 -12.89
CA GLY A 142 -7.54 4.35 -13.16
C GLY A 142 -8.97 3.83 -13.39
N ALA A 143 -9.14 2.52 -13.65
CA ALA A 143 -10.44 1.89 -13.71
C ALA A 143 -11.06 1.65 -12.31
N ASP A 144 -10.24 1.41 -11.29
CA ASP A 144 -10.66 1.12 -9.92
C ASP A 144 -11.18 2.38 -9.20
N SER A 145 -10.59 3.55 -9.49
CA SER A 145 -11.00 4.84 -8.91
C SER A 145 -12.45 5.19 -9.25
N ARG A 146 -12.94 4.81 -10.45
CA ARG A 146 -14.31 5.08 -10.88
C ARG A 146 -15.37 4.29 -10.11
N ASN A 147 -15.00 3.18 -9.48
CA ASN A 147 -15.92 2.29 -8.76
C ASN A 147 -16.00 2.63 -7.26
N ILE A 148 -15.02 3.37 -6.73
CA ILE A 148 -14.91 3.74 -5.30
C ILE A 148 -15.49 5.14 -5.03
N GLU A 149 -15.62 5.99 -6.04
CA GLU A 149 -15.98 7.40 -5.89
C GLU A 149 -17.50 7.66 -5.95
N LEU A 150 -18.23 7.32 -4.88
CA LEU A 150 -19.50 8.00 -4.53
C LEU A 150 -19.26 9.31 -3.73
N VAL A 151 -18.00 9.60 -3.37
CA VAL A 151 -17.60 10.85 -2.72
C VAL A 151 -16.37 11.41 -3.42
N SER A 152 -16.58 12.42 -4.26
CA SER A 152 -15.52 13.14 -4.96
C SER A 152 -14.58 13.82 -3.97
N LYS A 153 -13.27 13.50 -4.02
CA LYS A 153 -12.24 14.23 -3.29
C LYS A 153 -11.40 15.09 -4.24
N GLY A 154 -11.68 16.40 -4.24
CA GLY A 154 -10.75 17.45 -4.64
C GLY A 154 -10.78 17.90 -6.12
N PRO A 155 -10.22 19.08 -6.44
CA PRO A 155 -10.47 19.78 -7.71
C PRO A 155 -9.77 19.23 -8.96
N ASN A 156 -9.01 18.14 -8.88
CA ASN A 156 -8.18 17.63 -9.99
C ASN A 156 -8.49 16.18 -10.39
N ALA A 157 -9.66 15.64 -10.03
CA ALA A 157 -10.03 14.24 -10.28
C ALA A 157 -10.30 13.88 -11.77
N ASN A 158 -10.26 14.85 -12.69
CA ASN A 158 -10.55 14.59 -14.10
C ASN A 158 -9.28 14.38 -14.94
N ALA A 159 -8.72 13.17 -14.88
CA ALA A 159 -7.68 12.70 -15.82
C ALA A 159 -8.20 12.52 -17.27
N ASN A 160 -9.50 12.72 -17.50
CA ASN A 160 -10.19 12.49 -18.78
C ASN A 160 -9.83 13.46 -19.92
N LEU A 161 -8.93 14.43 -19.72
CA LEU A 161 -8.41 15.26 -20.81
C LEU A 161 -7.16 14.66 -21.48
N ALA A 162 -6.46 13.71 -20.83
CA ALA A 162 -5.24 13.11 -21.38
C ALA A 162 -5.51 11.90 -22.31
N ALA A 163 -6.65 11.22 -22.13
CA ALA A 163 -6.95 9.96 -22.83
C ALA A 163 -7.46 10.11 -24.28
N MET A 164 -7.73 11.34 -24.75
CA MET A 164 -8.15 11.58 -26.15
C MET A 164 -6.98 11.66 -27.14
N SER A 165 -5.73 11.60 -26.66
CA SER A 165 -4.52 11.67 -27.49
C SER A 165 -3.88 10.29 -27.60
N GLY A 166 -4.45 9.43 -28.45
CA GLY A 166 -4.02 8.04 -28.64
C GLY A 166 -2.54 7.91 -29.06
N ASN A 167 -1.67 7.64 -28.10
CA ASN A 167 -0.27 7.31 -28.34
C ASN A 167 0.18 6.18 -27.41
N ASP A 168 -0.22 4.95 -27.76
CA ASP A 168 0.38 3.71 -27.29
C ASP A 168 1.82 3.64 -27.78
N ASN A 169 2.74 4.15 -26.98
CA ASN A 169 4.13 3.77 -27.02
C ASN A 169 4.70 3.90 -25.61
N VAL A 170 5.11 2.76 -25.06
CA VAL A 170 5.93 2.64 -23.85
C VAL A 170 7.24 3.37 -24.12
N SER A 171 7.23 4.65 -23.81
CA SER A 171 8.41 5.45 -23.58
C SER A 171 8.28 5.91 -22.15
N VAL A 172 9.32 5.70 -21.34
CA VAL A 172 9.58 6.60 -20.22
C VAL A 172 9.91 7.95 -20.87
N LYS A 173 8.90 8.58 -21.46
CA LYS A 173 8.90 10.02 -21.65
C LYS A 173 9.02 10.54 -20.22
N PRO A 174 10.00 11.39 -19.90
CA PRO A 174 9.89 12.17 -18.67
C PRO A 174 8.57 12.94 -18.78
N LEU A 175 7.51 12.39 -18.18
CA LEU A 175 6.11 12.82 -18.34
C LEU A 175 5.81 13.99 -17.39
N VAL A 176 6.85 14.75 -17.08
CA VAL A 176 6.77 16.03 -16.42
C VAL A 176 7.70 16.89 -17.25
N LYS A 177 7.15 17.82 -18.06
CA LYS A 177 7.89 19.07 -18.28
C LYS A 177 8.04 19.62 -16.88
N HIS A 178 9.17 19.40 -16.19
CA HIS A 178 9.35 20.00 -14.87
C HIS A 178 9.06 21.49 -15.07
N ILE A 179 8.04 21.98 -14.37
CA ILE A 179 7.64 23.38 -14.42
C ILE A 179 8.72 24.10 -13.63
N LEU A 180 9.87 24.23 -14.26
CA LEU A 180 11.05 24.78 -13.65
C LEU A 180 10.83 26.27 -13.57
N SER A 181 10.84 26.82 -12.35
CA SER A 181 10.73 28.26 -12.17
C SER A 181 11.88 28.96 -12.91
N LYS A 182 11.67 30.21 -13.32
CA LYS A 182 12.70 31.01 -13.98
C LYS A 182 13.96 31.14 -13.10
N GLU A 183 13.78 31.22 -11.79
CA GLU A 183 14.88 31.28 -10.82
C GLU A 183 15.69 29.99 -10.78
N LEU A 184 15.01 28.83 -10.84
CA LEU A 184 15.68 27.53 -10.77
C LEU A 184 16.42 27.21 -12.08
N GLN A 185 15.93 27.71 -13.22
CA GLN A 185 16.67 27.71 -14.49
C GLN A 185 17.94 28.56 -14.41
N LEU A 186 17.84 29.80 -13.92
CA LEU A 186 18.99 30.69 -13.77
C LEU A 186 20.01 30.14 -12.78
N TYR A 187 19.55 29.49 -11.70
CA TYR A 187 20.41 28.77 -10.77
C TYR A 187 21.17 27.65 -11.48
N PHE A 188 20.47 26.78 -12.23
CA PHE A 188 21.09 25.69 -12.97
C PHE A 188 22.16 26.20 -13.96
N GLU A 189 21.85 27.24 -14.73
CA GLU A 189 22.79 27.83 -15.68
C GLU A 189 24.02 28.42 -14.98
N LYS A 190 23.81 29.18 -13.89
CA LYS A 190 24.89 29.80 -13.11
C LYS A 190 25.82 28.77 -12.45
N VAL A 191 25.25 27.66 -11.97
CA VAL A 191 26.01 26.55 -11.39
C VAL A 191 26.81 25.80 -12.47
N CYS A 192 26.19 25.48 -13.61
CA CYS A 192 26.88 24.82 -14.73
C CYS A 192 28.01 25.66 -15.31
N THR A 193 27.84 26.98 -15.41
CA THR A 193 28.88 27.91 -15.88
C THR A 193 30.00 28.06 -14.86
N ALA A 194 29.69 28.16 -13.57
CA ALA A 194 30.69 28.23 -12.51
C ALA A 194 31.60 26.98 -12.47
N PHE A 195 31.06 25.79 -12.74
CA PHE A 195 31.85 24.55 -12.75
C PHE A 195 32.81 24.43 -13.95
N LEU A 196 32.47 25.04 -15.09
CA LEU A 196 33.29 25.00 -16.30
C LEU A 196 34.29 26.16 -16.39
N ASP A 197 34.31 27.07 -15.42
CA ASP A 197 35.26 28.18 -15.35
C ASP A 197 36.59 27.73 -14.71
N GLU A 198 37.64 27.66 -15.52
CA GLU A 198 39.00 27.31 -15.08
C GLU A 198 39.68 28.43 -14.26
N LEU A 199 39.24 29.67 -14.44
CA LEU A 199 39.96 30.84 -13.91
C LEU A 199 39.58 31.19 -12.48
N ASN A 200 38.37 30.80 -12.03
CA ASN A 200 37.81 31.22 -10.75
C ASN A 200 37.49 30.01 -9.85
N GLU A 201 38.42 29.66 -8.96
CA GLU A 201 38.25 28.55 -8.01
C GLU A 201 37.18 28.83 -6.93
N ASP A 202 37.07 30.08 -6.47
CA ASP A 202 36.11 30.46 -5.41
C ASP A 202 34.65 30.23 -5.82
N TYR A 203 34.32 30.46 -7.10
CA TYR A 203 32.98 30.21 -7.62
C TYR A 203 32.69 28.70 -7.70
N ARG A 204 33.69 27.87 -8.00
CA ARG A 204 33.55 26.40 -8.03
C ARG A 204 33.28 25.85 -6.64
N VAL A 205 34.07 26.25 -5.64
CA VAL A 205 33.88 25.80 -4.25
C VAL A 205 32.50 26.23 -3.72
N SER A 206 32.08 27.46 -4.00
CA SER A 206 30.76 27.96 -3.61
C SER A 206 29.62 27.17 -4.27
N ALA A 207 29.76 26.80 -5.55
CA ALA A 207 28.79 25.99 -6.26
C ALA A 207 28.70 24.55 -5.71
N PHE A 208 29.82 23.92 -5.36
CA PHE A 208 29.81 22.60 -4.71
C PHE A 208 29.15 22.64 -3.33
N SER A 209 29.42 23.68 -2.53
CA SER A 209 28.77 23.86 -1.22
C SER A 209 27.27 24.02 -1.36
N SER A 210 26.82 24.80 -2.35
CA SER A 210 25.40 25.01 -2.66
C SER A 210 24.71 23.70 -3.06
N LEU A 211 25.30 22.89 -3.96
CA LEU A 211 24.73 21.58 -4.32
C LEU A 211 24.63 20.60 -3.14
N LYS A 212 25.57 20.69 -2.20
CA LYS A 212 25.64 19.79 -1.04
C LYS A 212 24.62 20.12 0.04
N GLU A 213 24.30 21.39 0.24
CA GLU A 213 23.49 21.87 1.37
C GLU A 213 22.06 22.26 0.97
N ASP A 214 21.81 22.65 -0.29
CA ASP A 214 20.52 23.23 -0.69
C ASP A 214 19.40 22.16 -0.79
N PRO A 215 18.27 22.35 -0.07
CA PRO A 215 17.15 21.40 -0.03
C PRO A 215 16.16 21.52 -1.20
N GLY A 216 16.25 22.58 -2.01
CA GLY A 216 15.30 22.89 -3.08
C GLY A 216 15.63 22.30 -4.44
N LEU A 217 16.68 21.47 -4.53
CA LEU A 217 17.26 21.06 -5.82
C LEU A 217 16.62 19.81 -6.43
N HIS A 218 15.61 19.22 -5.78
CA HIS A 218 15.00 17.95 -6.21
C HIS A 218 14.53 17.97 -7.66
N GLN A 219 13.89 19.06 -8.11
CA GLN A 219 13.43 19.19 -9.50
C GLN A 219 14.58 19.32 -10.52
N LEU A 220 15.78 19.71 -10.08
CA LEU A 220 16.97 19.85 -10.92
C LEU A 220 17.79 18.57 -11.02
N VAL A 221 17.60 17.61 -10.12
CA VAL A 221 18.39 16.36 -10.09
C VAL A 221 18.39 15.63 -11.44
N PRO A 222 17.25 15.44 -12.14
CA PRO A 222 17.26 14.81 -13.47
C PRO A 222 18.13 15.56 -14.48
N TYR A 223 18.09 16.90 -14.44
CA TYR A 223 18.83 17.77 -15.35
C TYR A 223 20.32 17.74 -15.06
N PHE A 224 20.72 17.70 -13.78
CA PHE A 224 22.10 17.53 -13.39
C PHE A 224 22.65 16.17 -13.81
N VAL A 225 21.89 15.08 -13.61
CA VAL A 225 22.29 13.73 -14.05
C VAL A 225 22.46 13.67 -15.57
N GLN A 226 21.54 14.29 -16.32
CA GLN A 226 21.65 14.36 -17.78
C GLN A 226 22.88 15.18 -18.22
N PHE A 227 23.11 16.34 -17.60
CA PHE A 227 24.27 17.19 -17.87
C PHE A 227 25.60 16.47 -17.58
N ILE A 228 25.69 15.77 -16.44
CA ILE A 228 26.82 14.93 -16.06
C ILE A 228 27.05 13.85 -17.14
N SER A 229 25.99 13.12 -17.53
CA SER A 229 26.09 12.09 -18.56
C SER A 229 26.56 12.63 -19.91
N GLU A 230 26.07 13.79 -20.34
CA GLU A 230 26.44 14.40 -21.61
C GLU A 230 27.90 14.90 -21.60
N LYS A 231 28.34 15.54 -20.50
CA LYS A 231 29.73 16.01 -20.38
C LYS A 231 30.73 14.87 -20.30
N VAL A 232 30.39 13.78 -19.61
CA VAL A 232 31.25 12.58 -19.56
C VAL A 232 31.39 11.95 -20.95
N THR A 233 30.31 11.86 -21.75
CA THR A 233 30.38 11.21 -23.06
C THR A 233 31.05 12.07 -24.14
N HIS A 234 30.85 13.39 -24.11
CA HIS A 234 31.37 14.30 -25.14
C HIS A 234 32.77 14.86 -24.84
N SER A 235 33.20 14.91 -23.57
CA SER A 235 34.45 15.55 -23.15
C SER A 235 35.45 14.59 -22.49
N LEU A 236 35.61 13.38 -23.04
CA LEU A 236 36.53 12.36 -22.51
C LEU A 236 38.03 12.75 -22.54
N LYS A 237 38.40 13.73 -23.38
CA LYS A 237 39.80 14.16 -23.54
C LYS A 237 40.21 15.26 -22.58
N ASP A 238 39.24 15.91 -21.93
CA ASP A 238 39.47 17.04 -21.04
C ASP A 238 39.40 16.56 -19.57
N LEU A 239 40.57 16.44 -18.95
CA LEU A 239 40.70 15.97 -17.58
C LEU A 239 40.09 16.97 -16.58
N PHE A 240 40.12 18.26 -16.89
CA PHE A 240 39.57 19.29 -16.01
C PHE A 240 38.05 19.13 -15.88
N VAL A 241 37.35 19.11 -17.02
CA VAL A 241 35.89 18.95 -17.06
C VAL A 241 35.45 17.65 -16.41
N LEU A 242 36.15 16.54 -16.67
CA LEU A 242 35.81 15.25 -16.08
C LEU A 242 35.97 15.26 -14.55
N THR A 243 37.03 15.88 -14.04
CA THR A 243 37.27 16.01 -12.59
C THR A 243 36.17 16.86 -11.93
N GLN A 244 35.76 17.97 -12.54
CA GLN A 244 34.68 18.81 -12.01
C GLN A 244 33.33 18.07 -11.99
N VAL A 245 33.03 17.32 -13.04
CA VAL A 245 31.79 16.53 -13.14
C VAL A 245 31.74 15.39 -12.10
N MET A 246 32.89 14.78 -11.78
CA MET A 246 32.98 13.78 -10.71
C MET A 246 32.75 14.41 -9.33
N HIS A 247 33.36 15.56 -9.04
CA HIS A 247 33.09 16.30 -7.79
C HIS A 247 31.64 16.78 -7.67
N MET A 248 31.00 17.11 -8.81
CA MET A 248 29.58 17.46 -8.84
C MET A 248 28.70 16.27 -8.47
N THR A 249 29.03 15.08 -8.98
CA THR A 249 28.34 13.82 -8.63
C THR A 249 28.50 13.52 -7.15
N GLU A 250 29.70 13.69 -6.60
CA GLU A 250 29.98 13.53 -5.17
C GLU A 250 29.16 14.52 -4.32
N ALA A 251 29.10 15.79 -4.70
CA ALA A 251 28.32 16.81 -3.99
C ALA A 251 26.82 16.49 -3.96
N LEU A 252 26.26 15.98 -5.07
CA LEU A 252 24.86 15.56 -5.15
C LEU A 252 24.55 14.34 -4.26
N ILE A 253 25.46 13.37 -4.19
CA ILE A 253 25.30 12.16 -3.36
C ILE A 253 25.46 12.49 -1.86
N GLN A 254 26.33 13.44 -1.51
CA GLN A 254 26.52 13.87 -0.12
C GLN A 254 25.31 14.65 0.43
N ASN A 255 24.43 15.17 -0.44
CA ASN A 255 23.25 15.92 -0.03
C ASN A 255 22.16 14.98 0.50
N LYS A 256 21.97 14.97 1.83
CA LYS A 256 20.97 14.14 2.55
C LYS A 256 19.52 14.52 2.25
N THR A 257 19.28 15.70 1.72
CA THR A 257 17.93 16.20 1.45
C THR A 257 17.39 15.72 0.09
N LEU A 258 18.28 15.19 -0.77
CA LEU A 258 17.93 14.71 -2.09
C LEU A 258 17.73 13.20 -2.07
N TYR A 259 16.61 12.76 -2.63
CA TYR A 259 16.36 11.34 -2.89
C TYR A 259 16.93 10.96 -4.27
N VAL A 260 18.17 10.47 -4.28
CA VAL A 260 18.92 10.16 -5.52
C VAL A 260 18.72 8.71 -5.97
N ASP A 261 18.22 7.83 -5.10
CA ASP A 261 18.00 6.39 -5.37
C ASP A 261 17.21 6.10 -6.65
N PRO A 262 16.17 6.87 -7.06
CA PRO A 262 15.45 6.62 -8.31
C PRO A 262 16.31 6.79 -9.57
N TYR A 263 17.37 7.60 -9.48
CA TYR A 263 18.25 7.95 -10.59
C TYR A 263 19.53 7.12 -10.60
N ALA A 264 19.79 6.37 -9.52
CA ALA A 264 20.86 5.38 -9.54
C ALA A 264 20.51 4.30 -10.58
N PRO A 265 21.45 3.91 -11.47
CA PRO A 265 21.23 2.77 -12.33
C PRO A 265 20.90 1.58 -11.42
N PRO A 266 19.92 0.72 -11.78
CA PRO A 266 19.59 -0.44 -10.98
C PRO A 266 20.91 -1.20 -10.76
N PRO A 267 21.27 -1.54 -9.50
CA PRO A 267 22.46 -2.32 -9.26
C PRO A 267 22.34 -3.53 -10.15
N SER A 268 23.32 -3.73 -11.04
CA SER A 268 23.39 -4.89 -11.93
C SER A 268 22.99 -6.08 -11.09
N GLN A 269 21.84 -6.69 -11.40
CA GLN A 269 21.37 -7.84 -10.66
C GLN A 269 22.58 -8.77 -10.52
N PRO A 270 22.96 -9.18 -9.30
CA PRO A 270 24.00 -10.18 -9.18
C PRO A 270 23.54 -11.34 -10.06
N ALA A 271 24.29 -11.60 -11.12
CA ALA A 271 24.02 -12.72 -12.01
C ALA A 271 23.75 -13.93 -11.11
N PRO A 272 22.66 -14.68 -11.32
CA PRO A 272 22.36 -15.83 -10.48
C PRO A 272 23.64 -16.68 -10.42
N ALA A 273 24.19 -16.79 -9.21
CA ALA A 273 25.40 -17.57 -8.99
C ALA A 273 25.19 -18.94 -9.63
N PRO A 274 26.12 -19.42 -10.48
CA PRO A 274 26.00 -20.76 -11.04
C PRO A 274 25.86 -21.75 -9.87
N PRO A 275 24.89 -22.69 -9.94
CA PRO A 275 24.66 -23.62 -8.85
C PRO A 275 25.94 -24.41 -8.63
N HIS A 276 26.52 -24.27 -7.45
CA HIS A 276 27.58 -25.09 -6.87
C HIS A 276 28.69 -25.50 -7.85
N THR A 277 29.84 -24.82 -7.73
CA THR A 277 31.15 -25.37 -8.08
C THR A 277 31.26 -26.79 -7.53
N THR A 278 31.04 -27.79 -8.38
CA THR A 278 31.52 -29.14 -8.16
C THR A 278 33.02 -29.04 -7.97
N PRO A 279 33.59 -29.54 -6.86
CA PRO A 279 35.04 -29.50 -6.68
C PRO A 279 35.71 -30.27 -7.82
N PRO A 280 36.82 -29.78 -8.39
CA PRO A 280 37.53 -30.49 -9.44
C PRO A 280 38.01 -31.85 -8.90
N PRO A 281 38.01 -32.91 -9.73
CA PRO A 281 38.49 -34.22 -9.32
C PRO A 281 39.99 -34.14 -8.96
N PRO A 282 40.47 -34.91 -7.97
CA PRO A 282 41.87 -34.88 -7.58
C PRO A 282 42.77 -35.35 -8.73
N SER A 283 43.82 -34.60 -8.99
CA SER A 283 44.88 -34.95 -9.96
C SER A 283 45.62 -36.22 -9.51
N PRO A 284 45.89 -37.18 -10.41
CA PRO A 284 46.66 -38.38 -10.08
C PRO A 284 48.17 -38.07 -9.98
N PRO A 285 48.93 -38.79 -9.14
CA PRO A 285 50.34 -38.54 -8.92
C PRO A 285 51.18 -38.93 -10.14
N THR A 286 52.16 -38.08 -10.45
CA THR A 286 53.14 -38.27 -11.52
C THR A 286 54.21 -39.28 -11.09
N THR A 287 54.43 -40.35 -11.86
CA THR A 287 55.69 -41.12 -11.84
C THR A 287 55.99 -41.66 -13.23
N GLN A 288 57.27 -41.62 -13.60
CA GLN A 288 57.81 -41.64 -14.96
C GLN A 288 57.99 -43.05 -15.57
N SER A 289 57.85 -43.11 -16.91
CA SER A 289 58.53 -43.92 -17.94
C SER A 289 58.69 -45.45 -17.79
N HIS A 290 58.21 -46.22 -18.79
CA HIS A 290 59.01 -47.12 -19.66
C HIS A 290 58.14 -47.88 -20.72
N THR A 291 58.42 -47.62 -22.01
CA THR A 291 58.39 -48.44 -23.27
C THR A 291 57.23 -49.42 -23.69
N PRO A 292 56.95 -49.59 -25.02
CA PRO A 292 55.77 -50.28 -25.64
C PRO A 292 56.10 -51.72 -26.18
N PRO A 293 55.31 -52.48 -27.01
CA PRO A 293 53.95 -52.41 -27.65
C PRO A 293 53.16 -53.78 -27.51
N PRO A 294 52.27 -54.35 -28.42
CA PRO A 294 51.36 -53.87 -29.50
C PRO A 294 49.88 -54.43 -29.50
N SER A 295 49.06 -53.92 -30.45
CA SER A 295 47.94 -54.54 -31.25
C SER A 295 46.51 -54.82 -30.72
N LEU A 296 45.52 -54.08 -31.30
CA LEU A 296 44.17 -54.40 -31.92
C LEU A 296 43.26 -55.55 -31.39
N PRO A 297 41.91 -55.62 -31.66
CA PRO A 297 40.98 -54.78 -32.49
C PRO A 297 39.59 -54.43 -31.81
N PRO A 298 38.65 -53.71 -32.49
CA PRO A 298 37.27 -53.36 -32.02
C PRO A 298 36.25 -54.48 -32.39
N PRO A 299 34.88 -54.43 -32.22
CA PRO A 299 33.92 -53.29 -32.20
C PRO A 299 32.67 -53.44 -31.30
N ASN A 300 31.79 -52.42 -31.21
CA ASN A 300 30.40 -52.48 -31.69
C ASN A 300 29.45 -51.39 -31.14
N VAL A 301 28.78 -50.81 -32.12
CA VAL A 301 27.63 -49.91 -32.15
C VAL A 301 26.38 -50.50 -31.46
N SER A 302 25.62 -49.67 -30.75
CA SER A 302 24.14 -49.57 -30.82
C SER A 302 23.66 -48.44 -29.89
N SER A 303 23.38 -47.26 -30.44
CA SER A 303 22.02 -46.70 -30.57
C SER A 303 20.95 -47.29 -29.63
N SER A 304 20.39 -46.43 -28.76
CA SER A 304 18.94 -46.24 -28.76
C SER A 304 18.57 -44.91 -28.10
N SER A 305 17.76 -44.16 -28.85
CA SER A 305 17.13 -42.89 -28.50
C SER A 305 15.94 -43.15 -27.59
N SER A 306 15.69 -42.25 -26.63
CA SER A 306 14.34 -41.99 -26.12
C SER A 306 14.30 -40.66 -25.34
N TYR A 307 13.88 -39.61 -26.05
CA TYR A 307 13.34 -38.41 -25.45
C TYR A 307 11.99 -38.72 -24.78
N ARG A 308 11.82 -38.34 -23.51
CA ARG A 308 10.49 -38.13 -22.92
C ARG A 308 10.48 -36.89 -22.03
N LEU A 309 9.78 -35.89 -22.56
CA LEU A 309 9.32 -34.67 -21.91
C LEU A 309 8.26 -35.03 -20.84
N VAL A 310 8.41 -34.54 -19.61
CA VAL A 310 7.32 -34.53 -18.61
C VAL A 310 7.28 -33.17 -17.93
N LEU A 311 6.20 -32.44 -18.23
CA LEU A 311 5.65 -31.33 -17.47
C LEU A 311 5.23 -31.81 -16.06
N ALA A 312 5.61 -31.09 -15.01
CA ALA A 312 4.94 -31.17 -13.73
C ALA A 312 4.76 -29.77 -13.12
N ARG A 313 3.49 -29.50 -12.84
CA ARG A 313 2.88 -28.29 -12.29
C ARG A 313 2.57 -28.57 -10.81
N ARG A 314 2.55 -27.51 -9.98
CA ARG A 314 2.08 -27.44 -8.58
C ARG A 314 3.07 -28.00 -7.54
N ARG A 315 3.26 -27.36 -6.39
CA ARG A 315 2.27 -26.67 -5.53
C ARG A 315 2.72 -25.30 -5.08
#